data_AF-A0A7V8E5T9-F1
#
_entry.id   AF-A0A7V8E5T9-F1
#
_cell.length_a   1.000
_cell.length_b   1.000
_cell.length_c   1.000
_cell.angle_alpha   90.00
_cell.angle_beta   90.00
_cell.angle_gamma   90.00
#
_symmetry.space_group_name_H-M   'P 1'
#
loop_
_entity.id
_entity.type
_entity.pdbx_description
1 polymer ?
#
loop_
_entity_poly.entity_id
_entity_poly.type
_entity_poly.pdbx_seq_one_letter_code
_entity_poly.pdbx_strand_id
1 'polypeptide(L)'
;MIQNGVLGKLQMFSLAELTQALAVSGRTGYLHLQHRAQRGYLTVRDGYVFHAKLPGKDKPEDAFLEMMTWREGEFRFEQGDISTLGLRPIDTTSLLVEGARRIDEKARGVEAPKPAEAKPAEPAKPA
;
A
#
# COMPACT_ATOMS: atom_id res chain seq x y z
N MET A 1 -15.52 8.12 24.02
CA MET A 1 -15.72 6.66 23.92
C MET A 1 -15.44 6.26 22.48
N ILE A 2 -14.42 5.43 22.22
CA ILE A 2 -14.14 4.90 20.87
C ILE A 2 -15.09 3.72 20.68
N GLN A 3 -16.16 3.89 19.90
CA GLN A 3 -17.24 2.89 19.90
C GLN A 3 -17.14 1.81 18.83
N ASN A 4 -16.27 1.89 17.82
CA ASN A 4 -16.10 0.80 16.83
C ASN A 4 -14.72 0.88 16.15
N GLY A 5 -13.95 -0.19 16.23
CA GLY A 5 -12.68 -0.32 15.52
C GLY A 5 -12.57 -1.66 14.80
N VAL A 6 -11.91 -1.66 13.63
CA VAL A 6 -11.66 -2.88 12.85
C VAL A 6 -10.19 -3.22 12.96
N LEU A 7 -9.87 -4.45 13.39
CA LEU A 7 -8.50 -4.96 13.43
C LEU A 7 -8.32 -6.07 12.40
N GLY A 8 -7.13 -6.15 11.82
CA GLY A 8 -6.81 -7.23 10.89
C GLY A 8 -5.33 -7.29 10.53
N LYS A 9 -5.02 -8.17 9.59
CA LYS A 9 -3.65 -8.45 9.13
C LYS A 9 -3.41 -7.89 7.73
N LEU A 10 -2.24 -7.30 7.51
CA LEU A 10 -1.85 -6.77 6.20
C LEU A 10 -1.61 -7.85 5.14
N GLN A 11 -1.36 -9.10 5.57
CA GLN A 11 -1.33 -10.26 4.66
C GLN A 11 -2.70 -10.57 4.04
N MET A 12 -3.80 -10.18 4.71
CA MET A 12 -5.17 -10.46 4.26
C MET A 12 -5.77 -9.28 3.50
N PHE A 13 -5.43 -8.05 3.90
CA PHE A 13 -5.90 -6.82 3.27
C PHE A 13 -4.73 -5.85 3.14
N SER A 14 -4.32 -5.58 1.91
CA SER A 14 -3.29 -4.60 1.60
C SER A 14 -3.74 -3.18 1.95
N LEU A 15 -2.78 -2.26 2.12
CA LEU A 15 -3.10 -0.85 2.33
C LEU A 15 -3.96 -0.27 1.20
N ALA A 16 -3.74 -0.74 -0.04
CA ALA A 16 -4.54 -0.33 -1.19
C ALA A 16 -6.02 -0.69 -1.03
N GLU A 17 -6.30 -1.96 -0.69
CA GLU A 17 -7.67 -2.45 -0.47
C GLU A 17 -8.34 -1.75 0.72
N LEU A 18 -7.61 -1.56 1.82
CA LEU A 18 -8.12 -0.83 2.98
C LEU A 18 -8.48 0.61 2.62
N THR A 19 -7.62 1.29 1.87
CA THR A 19 -7.85 2.68 1.46
C THR A 19 -9.04 2.79 0.51
N GLN A 20 -9.18 1.85 -0.43
CA GLN A 20 -10.34 1.76 -1.32
C GLN A 20 -11.64 1.48 -0.55
N ALA A 21 -11.61 0.56 0.42
CA ALA A 21 -12.78 0.27 1.25
C ALA A 21 -13.22 1.47 2.09
N LEU A 22 -12.27 2.25 2.64
CA LEU A 22 -12.59 3.48 3.37
C LEU A 22 -13.16 4.56 2.46
N ALA A 23 -12.64 4.70 1.24
CA ALA A 23 -13.17 5.61 0.23
C ALA A 23 -14.62 5.27 -0.14
N VAL A 24 -14.92 4.00 -0.43
CA VAL A 24 -16.26 3.53 -0.79
C VAL A 24 -17.25 3.68 0.37
N SER A 25 -16.82 3.39 1.60
CA SER A 25 -17.68 3.47 2.78
C SER A 25 -17.81 4.87 3.38
N GLY A 26 -17.06 5.86 2.88
CA GLY A 26 -17.08 7.24 3.39
C GLY A 26 -16.67 7.35 4.86
N ARG A 27 -15.81 6.46 5.36
CA ARG A 27 -15.45 6.42 6.78
C ARG A 27 -14.48 7.54 7.18
N THR A 28 -14.65 8.03 8.39
CA THR A 28 -13.79 9.05 9.03
C THR A 28 -13.12 8.46 10.27
N GLY A 29 -11.82 8.68 10.43
CA GLY A 29 -11.04 8.16 11.54
C GLY A 29 -9.55 8.01 11.25
N TYR A 30 -8.88 7.22 12.08
CA TYR A 30 -7.46 6.91 11.95
C TYR A 30 -7.26 5.47 11.51
N LEU A 31 -6.45 5.24 10.47
CA LEU A 31 -5.97 3.91 10.11
C LEU A 31 -4.54 3.75 10.62
N HIS A 32 -4.35 2.96 11.67
CA HIS A 32 -3.05 2.61 12.21
C HIS A 32 -2.51 1.38 11.49
N LEU A 33 -1.20 1.39 11.21
CA LEU A 33 -0.48 0.32 10.54
C LEU A 33 0.78 0.00 11.35
N GLN A 34 1.06 -1.29 11.51
CA GLN A 34 2.27 -1.75 12.16
C GLN A 34 2.93 -2.86 11.34
N HIS A 35 4.21 -2.69 11.04
CA HIS A 35 5.05 -3.70 10.41
C HIS A 35 6.38 -3.77 11.16
N ARG A 36 6.67 -4.93 11.78
CA ARG A 36 7.83 -5.11 12.66
C ARG A 36 7.87 -4.01 13.75
N ALA A 37 8.97 -3.27 13.85
CA ALA A 37 9.13 -2.15 14.79
C ALA A 37 8.60 -0.81 14.25
N GLN A 38 8.18 -0.75 12.98
CA GLN A 38 7.67 0.48 12.37
C GLN A 38 6.16 0.60 12.59
N ARG A 39 5.73 1.82 12.89
CA ARG A 39 4.32 2.19 13.06
C ARG A 39 4.03 3.41 12.22
N GLY A 40 2.98 3.34 11.42
CA GLY A 40 2.49 4.48 10.65
C GLY A 40 1.00 4.65 10.85
N TYR A 41 0.48 5.78 10.37
CA TYR A 41 -0.96 6.01 10.38
C TYR A 41 -1.42 6.88 9.21
N LEU A 42 -2.69 6.70 8.84
CA LEU A 42 -3.42 7.59 7.95
C LEU A 42 -4.52 8.33 8.73
N THR A 43 -4.69 9.60 8.41
CA THR A 43 -5.84 10.40 8.82
C THR A 43 -6.84 10.39 7.67
N VAL A 44 -8.03 9.85 7.90
CA VAL A 44 -9.07 9.67 6.87
C VAL A 44 -10.33 10.45 7.25
N ARG A 45 -10.90 11.19 6.30
CA ARG A 45 -12.17 11.89 6.49
C ARG A 45 -13.03 11.77 5.24
N ASP A 46 -14.28 11.34 5.42
CA ASP A 46 -15.25 11.10 4.36
C ASP A 46 -14.68 10.16 3.28
N GLY A 47 -13.87 9.18 3.71
CA GLY A 47 -13.16 8.26 2.82
C GLY A 47 -11.90 8.80 2.14
N TYR A 48 -11.58 10.09 2.29
CA TYR A 48 -10.38 10.70 1.74
C TYR A 48 -9.22 10.68 2.73
N VAL A 49 -8.02 10.36 2.25
CA VAL A 49 -6.80 10.46 3.08
C VAL A 49 -6.33 11.92 3.09
N PHE A 50 -6.23 12.51 4.28
CA PHE A 50 -5.72 13.87 4.47
C PHE A 50 -4.26 13.90 4.90
N HIS A 51 -3.80 12.84 5.55
CA HIS A 51 -2.43 12.76 6.00
C HIS A 51 -1.98 11.32 6.12
N ALA A 52 -0.68 11.11 5.92
CA ALA A 52 0.00 9.85 6.17
C ALA A 52 1.28 10.16 6.93
N LYS A 53 1.60 9.37 7.96
CA LYS A 53 2.82 9.56 8.74
C LYS A 53 3.51 8.23 8.98
N LEU A 54 4.82 8.26 8.79
CA LEU A 54 5.73 7.16 9.09
C LEU A 54 7.04 7.76 9.62
N PRO A 55 7.63 7.25 10.73
CA PRO A 55 8.91 7.72 11.22
C PRO A 55 10.00 7.68 10.13
N GLY A 56 10.72 8.80 9.97
CA GLY A 56 11.76 8.95 8.95
C GLY A 56 11.27 9.35 7.56
N LYS A 57 9.98 9.68 7.40
CA LYS A 57 9.42 10.25 6.15
C LYS A 57 8.77 11.60 6.47
N ASP A 58 9.28 12.67 5.88
CA ASP A 58 8.76 14.02 6.10
C ASP A 58 7.51 14.32 5.25
N LYS A 59 7.42 13.71 4.06
CA LYS A 59 6.29 13.89 3.14
C LYS A 59 5.22 12.81 3.35
N PRO A 60 3.93 13.18 3.39
CA PRO A 60 2.86 12.20 3.53
C PRO A 60 2.79 11.23 2.35
N GLU A 61 3.05 11.68 1.13
CA GLU A 61 3.07 10.83 -0.06
C GLU A 61 4.15 9.74 0.05
N ASP A 62 5.35 10.10 0.53
CA ASP A 62 6.44 9.15 0.72
C ASP A 62 6.14 8.16 1.85
N ALA A 63 5.50 8.62 2.93
CA ALA A 63 5.03 7.74 4.00
C ALA A 63 3.99 6.75 3.51
N PHE A 64 3.00 7.21 2.73
CA PHE A 64 1.96 6.36 2.15
C PHE A 64 2.56 5.31 1.20
N LEU A 65 3.41 5.73 0.26
CA LEU A 65 4.07 4.84 -0.70
C LEU A 65 4.98 3.82 -0.01
N GLU A 66 5.68 4.20 1.06
CA GLU A 66 6.47 3.26 1.86
C GLU A 66 5.58 2.21 2.54
N MET A 67 4.51 2.64 3.21
CA MET A 67 3.57 1.73 3.89
C MET A 67 2.82 0.81 2.92
N MET A 68 2.58 1.24 1.68
CA MET A 68 2.03 0.37 0.63
C MET A 68 2.91 -0.86 0.34
N THR A 69 4.21 -0.79 0.61
CA THR A 69 5.12 -1.93 0.38
C THR A 69 5.04 -3.00 1.46
N TRP A 70 4.36 -2.74 2.58
CA TRP A 70 4.24 -3.68 3.70
C TRP A 70 3.29 -4.81 3.35
N ARG A 71 3.84 -6.01 3.12
CA ARG A 71 3.06 -7.22 2.83
C ARG A 71 2.57 -7.95 4.07
N GLU A 72 3.13 -7.61 5.22
CA GLU A 72 2.86 -8.27 6.50
C GLU A 72 2.69 -7.24 7.59
N GLY A 73 1.98 -7.61 8.65
CA GLY A 73 1.77 -6.75 9.81
C GLY A 73 0.30 -6.66 10.20
N GLU A 74 -0.02 -5.61 10.93
CA GLU A 74 -1.34 -5.41 11.53
C GLU A 74 -1.88 -4.03 11.17
N PHE A 75 -3.18 -3.95 11.02
CA PHE A 75 -3.88 -2.68 10.91
C PHE A 75 -4.96 -2.58 11.98
N ARG A 76 -5.26 -1.33 12.35
CA ARG A 76 -6.42 -0.99 13.17
C ARG A 76 -7.04 0.29 12.65
N PHE A 77 -8.30 0.23 12.28
CA PHE A 77 -9.09 1.43 12.02
C PHE A 77 -9.82 1.85 13.30
N GLU A 78 -9.63 3.09 13.73
CA GLU A 78 -10.31 3.69 14.87
C GLU A 78 -11.20 4.83 14.36
N GLN A 79 -12.52 4.66 14.46
CA GLN A 79 -13.48 5.67 14.07
C GLN A 79 -13.49 6.82 15.09
N GLY A 80 -13.47 8.06 14.60
CA GLY A 80 -13.46 9.25 15.45
C GLY A 80 -13.57 10.54 14.64
N ASP A 81 -13.78 11.65 15.33
CA ASP A 81 -13.88 12.96 14.71
C ASP A 81 -12.52 13.47 14.25
N ILE A 82 -12.43 13.83 12.97
CA ILE A 82 -11.21 14.33 12.36
C ILE A 82 -11.44 15.77 11.90
N SER A 83 -10.71 16.71 12.51
CA SER A 83 -10.60 18.06 11.99
C SER A 83 -9.54 18.13 10.90
N THR A 84 -9.91 18.62 9.73
CA THR A 84 -8.97 18.86 8.61
C THR A 84 -9.06 20.29 8.10
N LEU A 85 -9.44 21.23 8.98
CA LEU A 85 -9.55 22.64 8.61
C LEU A 85 -8.21 23.14 8.03
N GLY A 86 -8.26 23.68 6.82
CA GLY A 86 -7.07 24.18 6.11
C GLY A 86 -6.19 23.10 5.47
N LEU A 87 -6.56 21.83 5.54
CA LEU A 87 -5.85 20.74 4.85
C LEU A 87 -6.55 20.37 3.54
N ARG A 88 -5.77 19.91 2.56
CA ARG A 88 -6.30 19.25 1.36
C ARG A 88 -6.03 17.75 1.43
N PRO A 89 -6.93 16.91 0.90
CA PRO A 89 -6.65 15.48 0.79
C PRO A 89 -5.46 15.24 -0.14
N ILE A 90 -4.69 14.19 0.14
CA ILE A 90 -3.65 13.73 -0.77
C ILE A 90 -4.30 13.00 -1.94
N ASP A 91 -3.70 13.10 -3.13
CA ASP A 91 -4.18 12.39 -4.31
C ASP A 91 -3.87 10.90 -4.23
N THR A 92 -4.71 10.22 -3.46
CA THR A 92 -4.52 8.82 -3.09
C THR A 92 -4.61 7.91 -4.32
N THR A 93 -5.43 8.27 -5.31
CA THR A 93 -5.53 7.52 -6.57
C THR A 93 -4.19 7.48 -7.31
N SER A 94 -3.55 8.65 -7.49
CA SER A 94 -2.23 8.73 -8.11
C SER A 94 -1.18 7.95 -7.33
N LEU A 95 -1.21 8.01 -5.99
CA LEU A 95 -0.30 7.25 -5.13
C LEU A 95 -0.53 5.74 -5.22
N LEU A 96 -1.78 5.28 -5.33
CA LEU A 96 -2.09 3.87 -5.49
C LEU A 96 -1.53 3.32 -6.81
N VAL A 97 -1.68 4.08 -7.91
CA VAL A 97 -1.13 3.71 -9.23
C VAL A 97 0.40 3.67 -9.18
N GLU A 98 1.03 4.71 -8.64
CA GLU A 98 2.49 4.77 -8.53
C GLU A 98 3.04 3.69 -7.60
N GLY A 99 2.36 3.43 -6.47
CA GLY A 99 2.73 2.37 -5.54
C GLY A 99 2.65 0.98 -6.19
N ALA A 100 1.58 0.70 -6.94
CA ALA A 100 1.45 -0.55 -7.68
C ALA A 100 2.57 -0.72 -8.72
N ARG A 101 2.89 0.34 -9.47
CA ARG A 101 4.02 0.35 -10.43
C ARG A 101 5.34 -0.01 -9.75
N ARG A 102 5.66 0.64 -8.62
CA ARG A 102 6.91 0.36 -7.86
C ARG A 102 6.98 -1.06 -7.33
N ILE A 103 5.86 -1.64 -6.91
CA ILE A 103 5.79 -3.01 -6.40
C ILE A 103 6.04 -4.01 -7.53
N ASP A 104 5.42 -3.80 -8.69
CA ASP A 104 5.62 -4.62 -9.89
C ASP A 104 7.06 -4.54 -10.42
N GLU A 105 7.65 -3.33 -10.51
CA GLU A 105 9.04 -3.15 -10.93
C GLU A 105 10.03 -3.89 -10.03
N LYS A 106 9.81 -3.85 -8.71
CA LYS A 106 10.64 -4.60 -7.75
C LYS A 106 10.46 -6.11 -7.88
N ALA A 107 9.27 -6.57 -8.27
CA ALA A 107 9.05 -7.99 -8.53
C ALA A 107 9.78 -8.44 -9.81
N ARG A 108 9.74 -7.63 -10.88
CA ARG A 108 10.38 -7.93 -12.16
C ARG A 108 11.90 -7.77 -12.15
N GLY A 109 12.44 -6.81 -11.39
CA GLY A 109 13.88 -6.59 -11.24
C GLY A 109 14.63 -7.71 -10.50
N VAL A 110 13.91 -8.69 -9.94
CA VAL A 110 14.48 -9.91 -9.31
C VAL A 110 14.51 -11.09 -10.28
N GLU A 111 13.78 -11.03 -11.41
CA GLU A 111 13.89 -11.99 -12.50
C GLU A 111 14.91 -11.52 -13.55
N ALA A 112 16.19 -11.84 -13.31
CA ALA A 112 17.15 -11.90 -14.42
C ALA A 112 16.70 -12.98 -15.41
N PRO A 113 16.84 -12.78 -16.73
CA PRO A 113 16.39 -13.76 -17.71
C PRO A 113 17.17 -15.07 -17.52
N LYS A 114 16.46 -16.18 -17.33
CA LYS A 114 17.04 -17.52 -17.46
C LYS A 114 17.69 -17.63 -18.85
N PRO A 115 18.90 -18.18 -19.01
CA PRO A 115 19.50 -18.37 -20.32
C PRO A 115 18.53 -19.17 -21.18
N ALA A 116 18.24 -18.68 -22.38
CA ALA A 116 17.45 -19.42 -23.36
C ALA A 116 18.12 -20.77 -23.59
N GLU A 117 17.41 -21.84 -23.24
CA GLU A 117 17.78 -23.21 -23.53
C GLU A 117 17.88 -23.34 -25.05
N ALA A 118 19.11 -23.35 -25.57
CA ALA A 118 19.37 -23.58 -26.98
C ALA A 118 18.88 -24.99 -27.30
N LYS A 119 17.78 -25.10 -28.05
CA LYS A 119 17.35 -26.38 -28.61
C LYS A 119 18.52 -26.97 -29.40
N PRO A 120 18.93 -28.24 -29.17
CA PRO A 120 19.96 -28.87 -29.98
C PRO A 120 19.54 -28.84 -31.44
N ALA A 121 20.44 -28.40 -32.32
CA ALA A 121 20.26 -28.48 -33.75
C ALA A 121 19.98 -29.93 -34.14
N GLU A 122 18.81 -30.17 -34.73
CA GLU A 122 18.48 -31.45 -35.34
C GLU A 122 19.47 -31.72 -36.49
N PRO A 123 20.19 -32.86 -36.51
CA PRO A 123 21.14 -33.12 -37.58
C PRO A 123 20.37 -33.36 -38.88
N ALA A 124 20.79 -32.64 -39.92
CA ALA A 124 20.34 -32.87 -41.29
C ALA A 124 20.59 -34.34 -41.67
N LYS A 125 19.52 -35.05 -42.06
CA LYS A 125 19.63 -36.39 -42.64
C LYS A 125 20.28 -36.29 -44.02
N PRO A 126 21.32 -37.09 -44.32
CA PRO A 126 21.78 -37.28 -45.69
C PRO A 126 21.03 -38.43 -46.36
N ALA A 127 20.43 -38.16 -47.52
CA ALA A 127 20.34 -39.03 -48.71
C ALA A 127 19.50 -38.32 -49.78
#